data_AF-A0A0G2HZ32-F1
#
_entry.id   AF-A0A0G2HZ32-F1
#
_cell.length_a   1.000
_cell.length_b   1.000
_cell.length_c   1.000
_cell.angle_alpha   90.00
_cell.angle_beta   90.00
_cell.angle_gamma   90.00
#
_symmetry.space_group_name_H-M   'P 1'
#
loop_
_entity.id
_entity.type
_entity.pdbx_description
1 polymer ?
#
loop_
_entity_poly.entity_id
_entity_poly.type
_entity_poly.pdbx_seq_one_letter_code
_entity_poly.pdbx_strand_id
1 'polypeptide(L)'
;MSKLITAIAAVSAAIVGVTARPSVLQSRATSSNFSLFAYGSDTDSAIGGYPIFYNEGFAYIANPAKVNYTDKYVVFSKGTDDTTQWVASPLTTSNATWTESLFYVPSPYGPTGFYKSGISNATESSLVTSGFTFYGTTAMLKIDGSLYTEWYAVETSVDGLWSVGWNATGAGVTDAELITVRKVNPPNVEYPDE
;
A
#
# COMPACT_ATOMS: atom_id res chain seq x y z
N MET A 1 -8.45 -96.08 3.88
CA MET A 1 -8.87 -95.18 4.97
C MET A 1 -8.08 -93.87 4.80
N SER A 2 -8.64 -92.87 4.12
CA SER A 2 -9.37 -91.70 4.68
C SER A 2 -8.41 -90.58 5.14
N LYS A 3 -8.12 -89.59 4.27
CA LYS A 3 -8.63 -88.18 4.24
C LYS A 3 -7.72 -87.20 5.03
N LEU A 4 -7.10 -86.19 4.36
CA LEU A 4 -7.52 -84.76 4.28
C LEU A 4 -7.33 -84.05 5.67
N ILE A 5 -6.74 -82.86 5.87
CA ILE A 5 -7.03 -81.53 5.29
C ILE A 5 -5.87 -80.54 5.61
N THR A 6 -5.62 -79.65 4.65
CA THR A 6 -4.91 -78.36 4.60
C THR A 6 -5.15 -77.38 5.78
N ALA A 7 -4.15 -76.56 6.12
CA ALA A 7 -4.40 -75.22 6.68
C ALA A 7 -3.35 -74.21 6.17
N ILE A 8 -3.76 -73.37 5.23
CA ILE A 8 -3.03 -72.17 4.81
C ILE A 8 -3.68 -71.01 5.57
N ALA A 9 -2.94 -70.38 6.49
CA ALA A 9 -3.38 -69.14 7.12
C ALA A 9 -2.86 -67.95 6.31
N ALA A 10 -3.73 -67.37 5.49
CA ALA A 10 -3.48 -66.09 4.83
C ALA A 10 -3.75 -64.95 5.83
N VAL A 11 -2.73 -64.18 6.19
CA VAL A 11 -2.88 -62.95 6.97
C VAL A 11 -3.09 -61.80 5.98
N SER A 12 -4.35 -61.38 5.84
CA SER A 12 -4.72 -60.21 5.05
C SER A 12 -4.34 -58.93 5.82
N ALA A 13 -3.32 -58.22 5.36
CA ALA A 13 -3.01 -56.87 5.83
C ALA A 13 -3.93 -55.87 5.10
N ALA A 14 -4.87 -55.28 5.83
CA ALA A 14 -5.72 -54.20 5.32
C ALA A 14 -4.90 -52.90 5.23
N ILE A 15 -4.64 -52.43 4.02
CA ILE A 15 -4.02 -51.12 3.77
C ILE A 15 -5.12 -50.07 3.92
N VAL A 16 -5.09 -49.30 5.02
CA VAL A 16 -5.94 -48.12 5.18
C VAL A 16 -5.31 -47.00 4.36
N GLY A 17 -5.82 -46.82 3.13
CA GLY A 17 -5.45 -45.68 2.29
C GLY A 17 -6.00 -44.39 2.88
N VAL A 18 -5.13 -43.57 3.47
CA VAL A 18 -5.48 -42.19 3.85
C VAL A 18 -5.67 -41.40 2.56
N THR A 19 -6.91 -41.07 2.24
CA THR A 19 -7.22 -40.14 1.14
C THR A 19 -6.94 -38.72 1.63
N ALA A 20 -5.74 -38.21 1.32
CA ALA A 20 -5.45 -36.79 1.49
C ALA A 20 -6.38 -36.01 0.55
N ARG A 21 -7.37 -35.33 1.11
CA ARG A 21 -8.20 -34.39 0.35
C ARG A 21 -7.32 -33.21 -0.05
N PRO A 22 -7.20 -32.87 -1.34
CA PRO A 22 -6.53 -31.64 -1.73
C PRO A 22 -7.29 -30.48 -1.08
N SER A 23 -6.59 -29.69 -0.27
CA SER A 23 -7.10 -28.43 0.23
C SER A 23 -7.51 -27.59 -0.97
N VAL A 24 -8.76 -27.12 -0.99
CA VAL A 24 -9.17 -26.09 -1.93
C VAL A 24 -8.23 -24.91 -1.69
N LEU A 25 -7.41 -24.56 -2.69
CA LEU A 25 -6.64 -23.33 -2.66
C LEU A 25 -7.66 -22.20 -2.60
N GLN A 26 -7.91 -21.72 -1.39
CA GLN A 26 -8.72 -20.52 -1.19
C GLN A 26 -7.99 -19.40 -1.92
N SER A 27 -8.66 -18.80 -2.91
CA SER A 27 -8.17 -17.61 -3.58
C SER A 27 -7.71 -16.61 -2.51
N ARG A 28 -6.51 -16.07 -2.67
CA ARG A 28 -5.96 -15.06 -1.76
C ARG A 28 -6.99 -13.92 -1.69
N ALA A 29 -7.28 -13.47 -0.46
CA ALA A 29 -8.33 -12.51 -0.15
C ALA A 29 -8.50 -11.42 -1.22
N THR A 30 -9.76 -11.14 -1.55
CA THR A 30 -10.23 -9.93 -2.25
C THR A 30 -9.36 -8.74 -1.86
N SER A 31 -8.94 -7.94 -2.84
CA SER A 31 -8.23 -6.66 -2.65
C SER A 31 -8.72 -5.97 -1.38
N SER A 32 -7.94 -6.06 -0.31
CA SER A 32 -8.25 -5.34 0.92
C SER A 32 -7.90 -3.89 0.65
N ASN A 33 -8.88 -3.01 0.78
CA ASN A 33 -8.61 -1.59 0.84
C ASN A 33 -7.63 -1.29 1.98
N PHE A 34 -6.88 -0.20 1.85
CA PHE A 34 -5.96 0.28 2.87
C PHE A 34 -5.75 1.78 2.74
N SER A 35 -5.46 2.44 3.85
CA SER A 35 -4.93 3.81 3.85
C SER A 35 -3.42 3.84 4.10
N LEU A 36 -2.78 4.92 3.68
CA LEU A 36 -1.35 5.16 3.88
C LEU A 36 -1.17 6.35 4.83
N PHE A 37 -0.26 6.20 5.77
CA PHE A 37 0.04 7.18 6.80
C PHE A 37 1.54 7.45 6.82
N ALA A 38 1.94 8.72 6.90
CA ALA A 38 3.32 9.14 7.00
C ALA A 38 3.74 9.34 8.46
N TYR A 39 4.90 8.80 8.81
CA TYR A 39 5.54 8.94 10.11
C TYR A 39 6.92 9.54 9.91
N GLY A 40 7.26 10.57 10.68
CA GLY A 40 8.62 11.10 10.71
C GLY A 40 9.64 10.05 11.13
N SER A 41 10.85 10.19 10.62
CA SER A 41 11.97 9.29 10.96
C SER A 41 12.70 9.67 12.25
N ASP A 42 12.53 10.91 12.72
CA ASP A 42 13.22 11.45 13.90
C ASP A 42 12.24 11.70 15.06
N THR A 43 12.74 11.69 16.29
CA THR A 43 11.98 11.92 17.52
C THR A 43 11.44 13.35 17.64
N ASP A 44 12.08 14.31 16.98
CA ASP A 44 11.64 15.71 16.95
C ASP A 44 10.69 16.02 15.78
N SER A 45 10.31 15.00 15.00
CA SER A 45 9.37 15.15 13.89
C SER A 45 8.00 15.60 14.36
N ALA A 46 7.43 16.57 13.62
CA ALA A 46 6.03 16.96 13.77
C ALA A 46 5.06 15.96 13.11
N ILE A 47 5.56 14.99 12.32
CA ILE A 47 4.77 14.06 11.51
C ILE A 47 4.48 12.77 12.30
N GLY A 48 3.33 12.76 12.97
CA GLY A 48 2.94 11.71 13.91
C GLY A 48 2.03 10.59 13.37
N GLY A 49 2.04 10.31 12.06
CA GLY A 49 1.12 9.33 11.45
C GLY A 49 0.01 9.96 10.60
N TYR A 50 0.31 11.00 9.84
CA TYR A 50 -0.72 11.73 9.10
C TYR A 50 -1.13 10.99 7.82
N PRO A 51 -2.45 10.91 7.51
CA PRO A 51 -2.93 10.22 6.33
C PRO A 51 -2.46 10.93 5.06
N ILE A 52 -2.01 10.14 4.09
CA ILE A 52 -1.78 10.62 2.73
C ILE A 52 -3.15 10.95 2.13
N PHE A 53 -3.27 12.13 1.53
CA PHE A 53 -4.50 12.58 0.89
C PHE A 53 -4.23 13.23 -0.48
N TYR A 54 -5.29 13.34 -1.29
CA TYR A 54 -5.21 13.95 -2.62
C TYR A 54 -5.37 15.46 -2.55
N ASN A 55 -4.49 16.21 -3.22
CA ASN A 55 -4.74 17.62 -3.49
C ASN A 55 -4.15 18.02 -4.84
N GLU A 56 -5.00 18.46 -5.77
CA GLU A 56 -4.62 18.97 -7.10
C GLU A 56 -3.66 18.04 -7.88
N GLY A 57 -3.89 16.72 -7.78
CA GLY A 57 -3.09 15.71 -8.48
C GLY A 57 -1.86 15.22 -7.72
N PHE A 58 -1.53 15.81 -6.57
CA PHE A 58 -0.37 15.45 -5.76
C PHE A 58 -0.78 14.87 -4.39
N ALA A 59 0.17 14.21 -3.76
CA ALA A 59 0.03 13.63 -2.43
C ALA A 59 0.51 14.59 -1.35
N TYR A 60 -0.32 14.73 -0.32
CA TYR A 60 -0.04 15.57 0.84
C TYR A 60 -0.34 14.81 2.13
N ILE A 61 0.19 15.34 3.22
CA ILE A 61 -0.16 14.96 4.59
C ILE A 61 -0.39 16.23 5.40
N ALA A 62 -1.27 16.16 6.40
CA ALA A 62 -1.59 17.32 7.22
C ALA A 62 -1.81 16.93 8.67
N ASN A 63 -1.43 17.85 9.56
CA ASN A 63 -1.78 17.78 10.96
C ASN A 63 -3.26 18.19 11.12
N PRO A 64 -4.16 17.27 11.50
CA PRO A 64 -5.59 17.55 11.60
C PRO A 64 -5.94 18.57 12.68
N ALA A 65 -5.05 18.80 13.65
CA ALA A 65 -5.23 19.85 14.66
C ALA A 65 -4.97 21.27 14.11
N LYS A 66 -4.30 21.38 12.96
CA LYS A 66 -3.96 22.66 12.31
C LYS A 66 -4.76 22.88 11.03
N VAL A 67 -4.91 21.84 10.22
CA VAL A 67 -5.58 21.92 8.91
C VAL A 67 -6.48 20.71 8.71
N ASN A 68 -7.72 20.95 8.30
CA ASN A 68 -8.71 19.90 8.06
C ASN A 68 -8.91 19.67 6.55
N TYR A 69 -8.48 18.51 6.07
CA TYR A 69 -8.65 18.03 4.68
C TYR A 69 -9.29 16.64 4.62
N THR A 70 -10.16 16.31 5.58
CA THR A 70 -10.79 14.99 5.65
C THR A 70 -11.64 14.65 4.42
N ASP A 71 -12.19 15.66 3.74
CA ASP A 71 -12.92 15.56 2.48
C ASP A 71 -12.03 15.11 1.30
N LYS A 72 -10.71 15.18 1.47
CA LYS A 72 -9.70 14.81 0.46
C LYS A 72 -8.99 13.49 0.75
N TYR A 73 -9.33 12.84 1.87
CA TYR A 73 -8.76 11.55 2.25
C TYR A 73 -8.98 10.49 1.18
N VAL A 74 -8.02 9.57 1.09
CA VAL A 74 -8.00 8.55 0.05
C VAL A 74 -7.99 7.16 0.65
N VAL A 75 -8.64 6.24 -0.06
CA VAL A 75 -8.55 4.81 0.16
C VAL A 75 -7.83 4.18 -1.02
N PHE A 76 -6.85 3.33 -0.74
CA PHE A 76 -6.11 2.60 -1.76
C PHE A 76 -6.60 1.17 -1.87
N SER A 77 -6.52 0.63 -3.07
CA SER A 77 -6.68 -0.77 -3.38
C SER A 77 -5.50 -1.22 -4.26
N LYS A 78 -5.34 -2.53 -4.43
CA LYS A 78 -4.37 -3.04 -5.41
C LYS A 78 -5.03 -3.12 -6.78
N GLY A 79 -4.26 -2.83 -7.83
CA GLY A 79 -4.72 -3.00 -9.21
C GLY A 79 -5.21 -4.43 -9.47
N THR A 80 -6.26 -4.56 -10.28
CA THR A 80 -6.86 -5.86 -10.63
C THR A 80 -5.95 -6.67 -11.54
N ASP A 81 -5.32 -6.01 -12.51
CA ASP A 81 -4.45 -6.65 -13.51
C ASP A 81 -2.99 -6.68 -13.05
N ASP A 82 -2.56 -5.66 -12.29
CA ASP A 82 -1.25 -5.56 -11.68
C ASP A 82 -1.36 -5.24 -10.18
N THR A 83 -1.13 -6.24 -9.35
CA THR A 83 -1.21 -6.10 -7.88
C THR A 83 -0.09 -5.25 -7.27
N THR A 84 0.89 -4.83 -8.07
CA THR A 84 1.96 -3.89 -7.68
C THR A 84 1.60 -2.44 -8.01
N GLN A 85 0.47 -2.21 -8.68
CA GLN A 85 -0.15 -0.90 -8.78
C GLN A 85 -1.03 -0.64 -7.55
N TRP A 86 -0.99 0.58 -7.04
CA TRP A 86 -1.92 1.05 -6.03
C TRP A 86 -2.90 2.02 -6.66
N VAL A 87 -4.17 1.69 -6.59
CA VAL A 87 -5.27 2.47 -7.14
C VAL A 87 -5.89 3.25 -6.00
N ALA A 88 -5.90 4.57 -6.10
CA ALA A 88 -6.45 5.45 -5.08
C ALA A 88 -7.82 5.96 -5.49
N SER A 89 -8.76 5.96 -4.55
CA SER A 89 -10.10 6.54 -4.70
C SER A 89 -10.40 7.52 -3.57
N PRO A 90 -11.28 8.53 -3.79
CA PRO A 90 -11.78 9.36 -2.71
C PRO A 90 -12.44 8.50 -1.62
N LEU A 91 -12.12 8.75 -0.35
CA LEU A 91 -12.75 8.05 0.78
C LEU A 91 -14.26 8.36 0.84
N THR A 92 -14.63 9.62 0.59
CA THR A 92 -16.02 10.08 0.53
C THR A 92 -16.36 10.61 -0.87
N THR A 93 -17.46 10.15 -1.46
CA THR A 93 -17.85 10.50 -2.84
C THR A 93 -18.75 11.74 -2.94
N SER A 94 -19.35 12.19 -1.84
CA SER A 94 -20.38 13.25 -1.85
C SER A 94 -19.88 14.61 -2.34
N ASN A 95 -18.57 14.89 -2.24
CA ASN A 95 -17.95 16.15 -2.67
C ASN A 95 -16.62 15.94 -3.44
N ALA A 96 -16.37 14.73 -3.95
CA ALA A 96 -15.08 14.42 -4.56
C ALA A 96 -14.88 15.20 -5.87
N THR A 97 -13.82 16.00 -5.93
CA THR A 97 -13.41 16.74 -7.14
C THR A 97 -12.53 15.92 -8.08
N TRP A 98 -12.20 14.70 -7.69
CA TRP A 98 -11.36 13.77 -8.42
C TRP A 98 -11.95 12.36 -8.36
N THR A 99 -11.46 11.48 -9.22
CA THR A 99 -11.92 10.10 -9.32
C THR A 99 -10.75 9.15 -9.23
N GLU A 100 -11.05 7.85 -9.12
CA GLU A 100 -10.08 6.78 -9.09
C GLU A 100 -8.89 7.02 -10.04
N SER A 101 -7.67 6.95 -9.49
CA SER A 101 -6.41 7.24 -10.18
C SER A 101 -5.28 6.34 -9.65
N LEU A 102 -4.25 6.09 -10.46
CA LEU A 102 -3.07 5.34 -10.02
C LEU A 102 -2.20 6.21 -9.11
N PHE A 103 -1.73 5.67 -7.99
CA PHE A 103 -0.68 6.32 -7.22
C PHE A 103 0.65 6.24 -7.98
N TYR A 104 1.44 7.31 -7.96
CA TYR A 104 2.73 7.34 -8.63
C TYR A 104 3.83 7.94 -7.75
N VAL A 105 5.06 7.50 -8.01
CA VAL A 105 6.26 8.29 -7.68
C VAL A 105 6.92 8.78 -8.97
N PRO A 106 7.53 9.96 -8.97
CA PRO A 106 8.31 10.44 -10.11
C PRO A 106 9.64 9.67 -10.21
N SER A 107 10.09 9.47 -11.45
CA SER A 107 11.44 9.00 -11.75
C SER A 107 12.23 10.11 -12.44
N PRO A 108 13.44 10.46 -11.96
CA PRO A 108 14.14 9.82 -10.83
C PRO A 108 13.72 10.30 -9.43
N TYR A 109 13.08 11.47 -9.31
CA TYR A 109 12.77 12.11 -8.02
C TYR A 109 11.70 13.20 -8.14
N GLY A 110 11.14 13.64 -7.00
CA GLY A 110 10.21 14.79 -6.92
C GLY A 110 8.90 14.51 -6.17
N PRO A 111 7.86 15.35 -6.35
CA PRO A 111 6.57 15.19 -5.69
C PRO A 111 5.81 13.96 -6.22
N THR A 112 5.21 13.22 -5.30
CA THR A 112 4.38 12.04 -5.58
C THR A 112 2.93 12.44 -5.77
N GLY A 113 2.12 11.58 -6.39
CA GLY A 113 0.76 11.97 -6.68
C GLY A 113 -0.11 10.90 -7.28
N PHE A 114 -1.14 11.37 -7.99
CA PHE A 114 -2.22 10.57 -8.52
C PHE A 114 -2.33 10.78 -10.02
N TYR A 115 -2.13 9.69 -10.78
CA TYR A 115 -2.12 9.66 -12.23
C TYR A 115 -3.42 9.08 -12.78
N LYS A 116 -4.08 9.90 -13.59
CA LYS A 116 -5.12 9.50 -14.51
C LYS A 116 -5.08 10.44 -15.71
N SER A 117 -5.21 9.86 -16.90
CA SER A 117 -5.26 10.65 -18.13
C SER A 117 -6.34 11.73 -18.04
N GLY A 118 -5.94 12.98 -18.29
CA GLY A 118 -6.81 14.16 -18.19
C GLY A 118 -7.01 14.75 -16.78
N ILE A 119 -6.43 14.14 -15.73
CA ILE A 119 -6.48 14.64 -14.34
C ILE A 119 -5.08 15.07 -13.85
N SER A 120 -4.04 14.33 -14.23
CA SER A 120 -2.70 14.55 -13.69
C SER A 120 -1.99 15.75 -14.32
N ASN A 121 -1.30 16.53 -13.49
CA ASN A 121 -0.37 17.58 -13.92
C ASN A 121 1.01 17.04 -14.34
N ALA A 122 1.21 15.72 -14.36
CA ALA A 122 2.48 15.07 -14.66
C ALA A 122 2.46 14.35 -16.03
N THR A 123 3.62 14.30 -16.69
CA THR A 123 3.81 13.59 -17.96
C THR A 123 4.08 12.11 -17.70
N GLU A 124 3.37 11.20 -18.36
CA GLU A 124 3.39 9.76 -18.08
C GLU A 124 4.81 9.13 -18.15
N SER A 125 5.68 9.61 -19.05
CA SER A 125 7.02 9.05 -19.25
C SER A 125 7.98 9.22 -18.07
N SER A 126 7.65 10.05 -17.08
CA SER A 126 8.46 10.27 -15.87
C SER A 126 7.81 9.70 -14.61
N LEU A 127 6.81 8.82 -14.75
CA LEU A 127 6.05 8.28 -13.62
C LEU A 127 6.28 6.79 -13.45
N VAL A 128 6.46 6.36 -12.20
CA VAL A 128 6.45 4.96 -11.78
C VAL A 128 5.14 4.72 -11.06
N THR A 129 4.26 3.93 -11.68
CA THR A 129 2.90 3.61 -11.18
C THR A 129 2.77 2.17 -10.68
N SER A 130 3.80 1.35 -10.84
CA SER A 130 3.84 -0.06 -10.43
C SER A 130 5.13 -0.39 -9.67
N GLY A 131 5.19 -1.59 -9.09
CA GLY A 131 6.29 -2.02 -8.21
C GLY A 131 6.06 -1.70 -6.73
N PHE A 132 4.93 -1.10 -6.35
CA PHE A 132 4.59 -0.83 -4.96
C PHE A 132 4.32 -2.12 -4.19
N THR A 133 4.82 -2.18 -2.95
CA THR A 133 4.64 -3.33 -2.07
C THR A 133 4.71 -2.94 -0.60
N PHE A 134 4.38 -3.89 0.27
CA PHE A 134 4.60 -3.76 1.70
C PHE A 134 5.66 -4.74 2.18
N TYR A 135 6.63 -4.27 2.96
CA TYR A 135 7.43 -5.11 3.85
C TYR A 135 6.84 -4.98 5.26
N GLY A 136 6.09 -6.01 5.69
CA GLY A 136 5.24 -5.92 6.88
C GLY A 136 4.14 -4.87 6.69
N THR A 137 4.28 -3.71 7.35
CA THR A 137 3.37 -2.57 7.22
C THR A 137 3.94 -1.40 6.44
N THR A 138 5.23 -1.44 6.10
CA THR A 138 5.94 -0.30 5.50
C THR A 138 5.81 -0.34 3.99
N ALA A 139 5.37 0.77 3.41
CA ALA A 139 5.25 0.98 1.98
C ALA A 139 6.64 1.12 1.35
N MET A 140 6.91 0.29 0.34
CA MET A 140 8.18 0.27 -0.39
C MET A 140 7.91 0.26 -1.89
N LEU A 141 8.90 0.70 -2.66
CA LEU A 141 8.90 0.59 -4.11
C LEU A 141 10.00 -0.38 -4.55
N LYS A 142 9.64 -1.32 -5.43
CA LYS A 142 10.59 -2.24 -6.03
C LYS A 142 11.10 -1.68 -7.35
N ILE A 143 12.39 -1.36 -7.41
CA ILE A 143 13.09 -0.86 -8.61
C ILE A 143 14.25 -1.81 -8.90
N ASP A 144 14.29 -2.37 -10.11
CA ASP A 144 15.35 -3.29 -10.57
C ASP A 144 15.66 -4.43 -9.60
N GLY A 145 14.62 -5.00 -8.98
CA GLY A 145 14.74 -6.11 -8.05
C GLY A 145 14.97 -5.72 -6.59
N SER A 146 15.35 -4.48 -6.32
CA SER A 146 15.66 -3.97 -4.97
C SER A 146 14.49 -3.18 -4.39
N LEU A 147 14.36 -3.18 -3.06
CA LEU A 147 13.31 -2.46 -2.33
C LEU A 147 13.83 -1.14 -1.76
N TYR A 148 13.08 -0.06 -1.97
CA TYR A 148 13.43 1.29 -1.56
C TYR A 148 12.33 1.93 -0.71
N THR A 149 12.74 2.83 0.18
CA THR A 149 11.88 3.69 1.02
C THR A 149 12.42 5.13 1.00
N GLU A 150 12.33 5.79 -0.15
CA GLU A 150 12.89 7.12 -0.35
C GLU A 150 11.86 8.23 -0.15
N TRP A 151 10.83 7.97 0.66
CA TRP A 151 9.76 8.93 0.94
C TRP A 151 10.30 10.12 1.73
N TYR A 152 9.87 11.33 1.36
CA TYR A 152 10.14 12.54 2.11
C TYR A 152 8.90 13.44 2.18
N ALA A 153 8.89 14.35 3.14
CA ALA A 153 7.89 15.40 3.29
C ALA A 153 8.55 16.78 3.24
N VAL A 154 7.87 17.77 2.68
CA VAL A 154 8.33 19.17 2.65
C VAL A 154 7.19 20.05 3.10
N GLU A 155 7.47 20.91 4.08
CA GLU A 155 6.52 21.93 4.54
C GLU A 155 6.08 22.81 3.38
N THR A 156 4.78 23.11 3.36
CA THR A 156 4.22 24.11 2.45
C THR A 156 4.20 25.48 3.13
N SER A 157 3.66 26.49 2.46
CA SER A 157 3.38 27.79 3.10
C SER A 157 2.24 27.74 4.13
N VAL A 158 1.52 26.62 4.25
CA VAL A 158 0.45 26.42 5.23
C VAL A 158 1.01 25.61 6.39
N ASP A 159 0.94 26.18 7.60
CA ASP A 159 1.39 25.51 8.82
C ASP A 159 0.63 24.19 9.05
N GLY A 160 1.37 23.10 9.24
CA GLY A 160 0.80 21.77 9.43
C GLY A 160 0.40 21.07 8.13
N LEU A 161 0.87 21.52 6.97
CA LEU A 161 0.66 20.87 5.67
C LEU A 161 2.00 20.60 4.99
N TRP A 162 2.20 19.35 4.56
CA TRP A 162 3.39 18.92 3.84
C TRP A 162 3.04 18.26 2.52
N SER A 163 3.84 18.54 1.49
CA SER A 163 3.85 17.76 0.24
C SER A 163 4.66 16.48 0.44
N VAL A 164 4.23 15.37 -0.17
CA VAL A 164 4.93 14.09 -0.10
C VAL A 164 5.70 13.84 -1.39
N GLY A 165 6.98 13.52 -1.27
CA GLY A 165 7.88 13.28 -2.39
C GLY A 165 8.63 11.96 -2.31
N TRP A 166 9.33 11.65 -3.40
CA TRP A 166 10.21 10.50 -3.57
C TRP A 166 11.63 10.94 -3.95
N ASN A 167 12.62 10.41 -3.24
CA ASN A 167 14.05 10.67 -3.45
C ASN A 167 14.45 12.15 -3.28
N ALA A 168 14.52 12.60 -2.02
CA ALA A 168 14.86 13.98 -1.66
C ALA A 168 16.25 14.41 -2.15
N THR A 169 17.24 13.51 -2.06
CA THR A 169 18.62 13.79 -2.47
C THR A 169 18.72 14.08 -3.96
N GLY A 170 18.05 13.27 -4.79
CA GLY A 170 17.97 13.53 -6.22
C GLY A 170 17.24 14.84 -6.53
N ALA A 171 16.18 15.15 -5.78
CA ALA A 171 15.41 16.38 -5.96
C ALA A 171 16.14 17.66 -5.48
N GLY A 172 17.27 17.55 -4.77
CA GLY A 172 17.99 18.69 -4.24
C GLY A 172 17.19 19.50 -3.21
N VAL A 173 16.23 18.86 -2.53
CA VAL A 173 15.38 19.52 -1.52
C VAL A 173 16.14 19.58 -0.21
N THR A 174 16.42 20.78 0.28
CA THR A 174 17.22 21.01 1.50
C THR A 174 16.41 20.90 2.79
N ASP A 175 15.11 21.19 2.72
CA ASP A 175 14.22 21.25 3.87
C ASP A 175 13.29 20.02 3.90
N ALA A 176 13.76 18.90 3.33
CA ALA A 176 13.03 17.65 3.31
C ALA A 176 13.19 16.90 4.63
N GLU A 177 12.07 16.51 5.22
CA GLU A 177 12.04 15.56 6.31
C GLU A 177 11.89 14.13 5.76
N LEU A 178 12.75 13.21 6.18
CA LEU A 178 12.62 11.80 5.80
C LEU A 178 11.45 11.17 6.56
N ILE A 179 10.58 10.48 5.84
CA ILE A 179 9.38 9.85 6.42
C ILE A 179 9.33 8.35 6.09
N THR A 180 8.63 7.61 6.93
CA THR A 180 8.19 6.23 6.64
C THR A 180 6.70 6.24 6.34
N VAL A 181 6.31 5.70 5.18
CA VAL A 181 4.91 5.51 4.84
C VAL A 181 4.46 4.10 5.25
N ARG A 182 3.33 3.99 5.95
CA ARG A 182 2.83 2.73 6.52
C ARG A 182 1.32 2.61 6.38
N LYS A 183 0.83 1.37 6.31
CA LYS A 183 -0.62 1.06 6.38
C LYS A 183 -1.15 0.90 7.81
N VAL A 184 -0.60 1.66 8.75
CA VAL A 184 -0.97 1.60 10.18
C VAL A 184 -1.58 2.93 10.54
N ASN A 185 -2.84 2.93 10.95
CA ASN A 185 -3.51 4.08 11.52
C ASN A 185 -2.84 4.42 12.87
N PRO A 186 -2.39 5.66 13.12
CA PRO A 186 -1.86 6.03 14.42
C PRO A 186 -2.96 6.00 15.50
N PRO A 187 -2.62 5.70 16.76
CA PRO A 187 -3.60 5.57 17.85
C PRO A 187 -4.24 6.91 18.28
N ASN A 188 -3.68 8.04 17.84
CA ASN A 188 -4.04 9.39 18.27
C ASN A 188 -4.65 10.27 17.17
N VAL A 189 -4.89 9.73 15.97
CA VAL A 189 -5.62 10.43 14.90
C VAL A 189 -6.90 9.66 14.61
N GLU A 190 -8.04 10.34 14.75
CA GLU A 190 -9.33 9.80 14.35
C GLU A 190 -9.43 9.89 12.82
N TYR A 191 -9.03 8.81 12.16
CA TYR A 191 -9.28 8.61 10.74
C TYR A 191 -10.65 7.93 10.59
N PRO A 192 -11.55 8.39 9.69
CA PRO A 192 -12.86 7.76 9.52
C PRO A 192 -12.68 6.27 9.23
N ASP A 193 -13.44 5.42 9.92
CA ASP A 193 -13.41 3.98 9.67
C ASP A 193 -13.73 3.68 8.19
N GLU A 194 -12.96 2.76 7.60
CA GLU A 194 -13.07 2.28 6.21
C GLU A 194 -14.46 1.71 5.86
#